data_AF-A0AAU2VJF8-F1
#
_entry.id   AF-A0AAU2VJF8-F1
#
_cell.length_a   1.000
_cell.length_b   1.000
_cell.length_c   1.000
_cell.angle_alpha   90.00
_cell.angle_beta   90.00
_cell.angle_gamma   90.00
#
_symmetry.space_group_name_H-M   'P 1'
#
loop_
_entity.id
_entity.type
_entity.pdbx_description
1 polymer ?
#
loop_
_entity_poly.entity_id
_entity_poly.type
_entity_poly.pdbx_seq_one_letter_code
_entity_poly.pdbx_strand_id
1 'polypeptide(L)'
;MRIKPLRERNPVAIGIAGLLVLALIGFGAYRADSLPFIGGGTTYTADFTESAGLGSGDEVRIAGVKVGEVTGVSLDGDKVKVSFRVKDAWIGNSSTVGIAIKTLLGDKYLAVDPLGTGPQDPDRRIAASRTTSPYDVTQAFNGLGETIGEIDTKQLAKSFETISATFKDSPPDVKSAADGLSALSRTVSQRDAQLATLLKGSKQLTKTLAHKKSSFETLLEDGNLLLGEIQARRDSIHLLLTGTQDLGIQLTGLVADNNKQLKPTLESLGRVTAVLVKNRKSLDKVLSLTGSYNRLVGNTLGNGRWLDNYVCGVVPRDYLPAGTPPATGCMPPKQQGGR
;
A
#
# COMPACT_ATOMS: atom_id res chain seq x y z
N MET A 1 50.53 -26.34 -13.30
CA MET A 1 49.28 -26.39 -12.51
C MET A 1 48.37 -27.44 -13.13
N ARG A 2 48.19 -28.60 -12.50
CA ARG A 2 47.48 -29.74 -13.09
C ARG A 2 45.97 -29.51 -12.94
N ILE A 3 45.29 -29.13 -14.02
CA ILE A 3 43.84 -28.85 -13.99
C ILE A 3 43.11 -30.19 -13.87
N LYS A 4 42.47 -30.45 -12.72
CA LYS A 4 41.63 -31.64 -12.53
C LYS A 4 40.46 -31.63 -13.53
N PRO A 5 40.17 -32.76 -14.19
CA PRO A 5 39.09 -32.87 -15.18
C PRO A 5 37.73 -32.56 -14.54
N LEU A 6 36.85 -31.90 -15.30
CA LEU A 6 35.54 -31.39 -14.85
C LEU A 6 34.65 -32.49 -14.24
N ARG A 7 34.87 -33.75 -14.60
CA ARG A 7 34.11 -34.92 -14.14
C ARG A 7 34.40 -35.34 -12.69
N GLU A 8 35.53 -34.91 -12.12
CA GLU A 8 35.91 -35.20 -10.72
C GLU A 8 35.56 -34.07 -9.75
N ARG A 9 35.02 -32.94 -10.25
CA ARG A 9 34.64 -31.79 -9.42
C ARG A 9 33.17 -31.91 -9.03
N ASN A 10 32.86 -31.42 -7.83
CA ASN A 10 31.48 -31.41 -7.33
C ASN A 10 30.55 -30.69 -8.34
N PRO A 11 29.53 -31.38 -8.89
CA PRO A 11 28.64 -30.81 -9.91
C PRO A 11 27.88 -29.59 -9.39
N VAL A 12 27.58 -29.52 -8.09
CA VAL A 12 26.93 -28.37 -7.46
C VAL A 12 27.85 -27.14 -7.49
N ALA A 13 29.15 -27.31 -7.21
CA ALA A 13 30.11 -26.22 -7.23
C ALA A 13 30.33 -25.66 -8.65
N ILE A 14 30.31 -26.52 -9.68
CA ILE A 14 30.36 -26.09 -11.08
C ILE A 14 29.07 -25.34 -11.46
N GLY A 15 27.91 -25.82 -11.02
CA GLY A 15 26.62 -25.15 -11.26
C GLY A 15 26.56 -23.75 -10.63
N ILE A 16 27.00 -23.60 -9.38
CA ILE A 16 27.07 -22.30 -8.70
C ILE A 16 28.05 -21.36 -9.40
N ALA A 17 29.24 -21.85 -9.77
CA ALA A 17 30.22 -21.03 -10.49
C ALA A 17 29.69 -20.59 -11.86
N GLY A 18 28.99 -21.47 -12.59
CA GLY A 18 28.34 -21.15 -13.86
C GLY A 18 27.24 -20.09 -13.71
N LEU A 19 26.38 -20.23 -12.70
CA LEU A 19 25.35 -19.24 -12.39
C LEU A 19 25.94 -17.88 -11.99
N LEU A 20 27.00 -17.87 -11.19
CA LEU A 20 27.70 -16.63 -10.82
C LEU A 20 28.31 -15.94 -12.04
N VAL A 21 28.93 -16.69 -12.95
CA VAL A 21 29.48 -16.13 -14.19
C VAL A 21 28.36 -15.57 -15.06
N LEU A 22 27.24 -16.29 -15.22
CA LEU A 22 26.08 -15.79 -15.97
C LEU A 22 25.46 -14.55 -15.33
N ALA A 23 25.34 -14.51 -14.00
CA ALA A 23 24.84 -13.34 -13.27
C ALA A 23 25.78 -12.14 -13.42
N LEU A 24 27.10 -12.34 -13.36
CA LEU A 24 28.09 -11.29 -13.58
C LEU A 24 28.06 -10.76 -15.02
N ILE A 25 27.94 -11.65 -16.02
CA ILE A 25 27.79 -11.25 -17.42
C ILE A 25 26.48 -10.49 -17.62
N GLY A 26 25.37 -10.98 -17.07
CA GLY A 26 24.06 -10.32 -17.15
C GLY A 26 24.06 -8.95 -16.48
N PHE A 27 24.66 -8.84 -15.30
CA PHE A 27 24.82 -7.56 -14.59
C PHE A 27 25.75 -6.60 -15.35
N GLY A 28 26.85 -7.11 -15.91
CA GLY A 28 27.77 -6.33 -16.75
C GLY A 28 27.11 -5.82 -18.02
N ALA A 29 26.30 -6.64 -18.68
CA ALA A 29 25.52 -6.25 -19.87
C ALA A 29 24.44 -5.20 -19.51
N TYR A 30 23.76 -5.37 -18.38
CA TYR A 30 22.79 -4.38 -17.88
C TYR A 30 23.43 -3.02 -17.56
N ARG A 31 24.70 -3.03 -17.11
CA ARG A 31 25.47 -1.82 -16.78
C ARG A 31 26.42 -1.38 -17.89
N ALA A 32 26.29 -1.92 -19.10
CA ALA A 32 27.24 -1.68 -20.19
C ALA A 32 27.44 -0.19 -20.51
N ASP A 33 26.36 0.60 -20.46
CA ASP A 33 26.38 2.05 -20.72
C ASP A 33 27.15 2.85 -19.65
N SER A 34 27.32 2.29 -18.45
CA SER A 34 28.05 2.90 -17.33
C SER A 34 29.50 2.42 -17.20
N LEU A 35 29.96 1.52 -18.07
CA LEU A 35 31.34 1.02 -18.04
C LEU A 35 32.31 2.05 -18.64
N PRO A 36 33.43 2.37 -17.95
CA PRO A 36 34.37 3.43 -18.36
C PRO A 36 35.06 3.17 -19.71
N PHE A 37 35.05 1.92 -20.20
CA PHE A 37 35.69 1.52 -21.45
C PHE A 37 34.73 1.47 -22.65
N ILE A 38 33.41 1.48 -22.43
CA ILE A 38 32.38 1.34 -23.48
C ILE A 38 31.56 2.64 -23.63
N GLY A 39 31.48 3.45 -22.58
CA GLY A 39 30.80 4.75 -22.55
C GLY A 39 31.58 5.92 -23.15
N GLY A 40 32.36 5.72 -24.22
CA GLY A 40 33.24 6.73 -24.83
C GLY A 40 32.53 8.07 -25.04
N GLY A 41 32.98 9.12 -24.36
CA GLY A 41 32.41 10.46 -24.41
C GLY A 41 33.02 11.36 -23.35
N THR A 42 33.16 12.64 -23.67
CA THR A 42 33.73 13.64 -22.76
C THR A 42 32.63 14.20 -21.86
N THR A 43 32.88 14.25 -20.55
CA THR A 43 31.94 14.83 -19.59
C THR A 43 32.27 16.30 -19.37
N TYR A 44 31.26 17.16 -19.45
CA TYR A 44 31.33 18.59 -19.18
C TYR A 44 30.38 18.96 -18.06
N THR A 45 30.60 20.13 -17.48
CA THR A 45 29.75 20.67 -16.41
C THR A 45 29.34 22.11 -16.73
N ALA A 46 28.10 22.45 -16.43
CA ALA A 46 27.54 23.79 -16.62
C ALA A 46 26.74 24.22 -15.38
N ASP A 47 26.86 25.48 -15.01
CA ASP A 47 26.13 26.07 -13.88
C ASP A 47 24.90 26.80 -14.40
N PHE A 48 23.71 26.46 -13.91
CA PHE A 48 22.43 27.11 -14.21
C PHE A 48 21.86 27.81 -12.98
N THR A 49 20.95 28.76 -13.20
CA THR A 49 20.18 29.38 -12.10
C THR A 49 19.11 28.45 -11.54
N GLU A 50 18.59 27.53 -12.35
CA GLU A 50 17.60 26.53 -11.95
C GLU A 50 17.68 25.30 -12.88
N SER A 51 17.18 24.14 -12.43
CA SER A 51 17.14 22.92 -13.25
C SER A 51 15.94 22.88 -14.19
N ALA A 52 14.87 23.62 -13.90
CA ALA A 52 13.61 23.62 -14.64
C ALA A 52 13.05 22.22 -14.97
N GLY A 53 13.29 21.24 -14.08
CA GLY A 53 12.86 19.85 -14.24
C GLY A 53 13.82 18.94 -15.03
N LEU A 54 14.99 19.44 -15.45
CA LEU A 54 16.03 18.62 -16.09
C LEU A 54 16.53 17.52 -15.13
N GLY A 55 16.64 16.31 -15.63
CA GLY A 55 17.06 15.12 -14.89
C GLY A 55 18.20 14.36 -15.56
N SER A 56 18.74 13.37 -14.83
CA SER A 56 19.71 12.41 -15.39
C SER A 56 19.04 11.55 -16.46
N GLY A 57 19.73 11.33 -17.57
CA GLY A 57 19.21 10.62 -18.75
C GLY A 57 18.57 11.52 -19.80
N ASP A 58 18.33 12.80 -19.49
CA ASP A 58 17.83 13.75 -20.48
C ASP A 58 18.84 13.95 -21.61
N GLU A 59 18.34 14.19 -22.82
CA GLU A 59 19.19 14.26 -24.00
C GLU A 59 20.04 15.53 -24.04
N VAL A 60 21.28 15.39 -24.53
CA VAL A 60 22.11 16.53 -24.92
C VAL A 60 22.09 16.63 -26.43
N ARG A 61 21.78 17.83 -26.95
CA ARG A 61 21.61 18.06 -28.38
C ARG A 61 22.42 19.26 -28.86
N ILE A 62 23.03 19.12 -30.04
CA ILE A 62 23.65 20.21 -30.80
C ILE A 62 22.85 20.37 -32.09
N ALA A 63 22.37 21.57 -32.38
CA ALA A 63 21.52 21.85 -33.55
C ALA A 63 20.35 20.85 -33.71
N GLY A 64 19.79 20.37 -32.59
CA GLY A 64 18.67 19.42 -32.55
C GLY A 64 19.06 17.94 -32.66
N VAL A 65 20.31 17.61 -32.97
CA VAL A 65 20.83 16.23 -33.07
C VAL A 65 21.29 15.75 -31.70
N LYS A 66 20.87 14.56 -31.27
CA LYS A 66 21.31 13.94 -30.02
C LYS A 66 22.78 13.57 -30.12
N VAL A 67 23.60 14.16 -29.27
CA VAL A 67 25.05 13.92 -29.17
C VAL A 67 25.45 13.35 -27.81
N GLY A 68 24.50 13.19 -26.89
CA GLY A 68 24.82 12.80 -25.53
C GLY A 68 23.64 12.75 -24.58
N GLU A 69 23.96 12.76 -23.30
CA GLU A 69 22.98 12.67 -22.20
C GLU A 69 23.47 13.41 -20.95
N VAL A 70 22.53 13.89 -20.16
CA VAL A 70 22.76 14.45 -18.83
C VAL A 70 23.10 13.31 -17.89
N THR A 71 24.24 13.41 -17.21
CA THR A 71 24.74 12.39 -16.28
C THR A 71 24.37 12.67 -14.83
N GLY A 72 24.00 13.93 -14.53
CA GLY A 72 23.55 14.30 -13.19
C GLY A 72 23.18 15.78 -13.07
N VAL A 73 22.27 16.06 -12.16
CA VAL A 73 21.85 17.41 -11.78
C VAL A 73 21.96 17.51 -10.27
N SER A 74 22.67 18.53 -9.78
CA SER A 74 22.95 18.71 -8.35
C SER A 74 22.93 20.19 -7.99
N LEU A 75 22.54 20.50 -6.76
CA LEU A 75 22.65 21.84 -6.22
C LEU A 75 24.11 22.09 -5.77
N ASP A 76 24.66 23.24 -6.13
CA ASP A 76 26.00 23.70 -5.76
C ASP A 76 25.89 25.16 -5.29
N GLY A 77 25.63 25.34 -3.99
CA GLY A 77 25.34 26.65 -3.41
C GLY A 77 24.00 27.22 -3.87
N ASP A 78 24.05 28.40 -4.48
CA ASP A 78 22.91 29.13 -5.07
C ASP A 78 22.66 28.76 -6.54
N LYS A 79 23.39 27.79 -7.08
CA LYS A 79 23.34 27.39 -8.50
C LYS A 79 23.05 25.92 -8.65
N VAL A 80 22.55 25.55 -9.82
CA VAL A 80 22.35 24.16 -10.24
C VAL A 80 23.51 23.75 -11.13
N LYS A 81 24.30 22.79 -10.68
CA LYS A 81 25.36 22.17 -11.48
C LYS A 81 24.79 21.00 -12.27
N VAL A 82 24.81 21.12 -13.59
CA VAL A 82 24.42 20.09 -14.56
C VAL A 82 25.68 19.44 -15.13
N SER A 83 25.78 18.13 -14.98
CA SER A 83 26.85 17.30 -15.58
C SER A 83 26.27 16.56 -16.78
N PHE A 84 26.98 16.59 -17.90
CA PHE A 84 26.51 15.97 -19.13
C PHE A 84 27.65 15.40 -19.95
N ARG A 85 27.38 14.31 -20.66
CA ARG A 85 28.36 13.60 -21.48
C ARG A 85 28.03 13.78 -22.94
N VAL A 86 29.04 14.08 -23.74
CA VAL A 86 28.94 14.25 -25.19
C VAL A 86 29.83 13.21 -25.89
N LYS A 87 29.28 12.55 -26.91
CA LYS A 87 29.96 11.58 -27.77
C LYS A 87 30.04 12.14 -29.19
N ASP A 88 31.19 11.97 -29.83
CA ASP A 88 31.41 12.26 -31.25
C ASP A 88 31.01 13.68 -31.72
N ALA A 89 31.05 14.66 -30.82
CA ALA A 89 30.76 16.05 -31.14
C ALA A 89 31.73 17.01 -30.44
N TRP A 90 32.06 18.10 -31.14
CA TRP A 90 32.95 19.13 -30.65
C TRP A 90 32.20 20.17 -29.82
N ILE A 91 32.74 20.49 -28.64
CA ILE A 91 32.28 21.59 -27.80
C ILE A 91 33.37 22.65 -27.79
N GLY A 92 33.03 23.88 -28.17
CA GLY A 92 33.96 25.00 -28.18
C GLY A 92 34.08 25.71 -26.82
N ASN A 93 35.21 26.36 -26.58
CA ASN A 93 35.54 27.06 -25.33
C ASN A 93 34.61 28.24 -25.00
N SER A 94 33.82 28.70 -25.97
CA SER A 94 32.85 29.79 -25.83
C SER A 94 31.41 29.30 -25.96
N SER A 95 31.18 27.98 -25.91
CA SER A 95 29.86 27.38 -26.07
C SER A 95 28.85 27.94 -25.07
N THR A 96 27.59 28.03 -25.52
CA THR A 96 26.45 28.33 -24.66
C THR A 96 25.59 27.09 -24.48
N VAL A 97 24.94 26.98 -23.33
CA VAL A 97 24.12 25.80 -22.99
C VAL A 97 22.76 26.25 -22.49
N GLY A 98 21.70 25.84 -23.17
CA GLY A 98 20.32 26.11 -22.78
C GLY A 98 19.60 24.85 -22.31
N ILE A 99 18.68 24.98 -21.37
CA ILE A 99 17.66 23.95 -21.14
C ILE A 99 16.47 24.30 -22.03
N ALA A 100 16.07 23.38 -22.90
CA ALA A 100 15.00 23.58 -23.87
C ALA A 100 13.89 22.54 -23.69
N ILE A 101 12.68 22.86 -24.18
CA ILE A 101 11.51 21.97 -24.10
C ILE A 101 11.49 21.05 -25.31
N LYS A 102 11.49 19.73 -25.06
CA LYS A 102 11.42 18.67 -26.07
C LYS A 102 9.98 18.37 -26.50
N THR A 103 9.04 18.32 -25.56
CA THR A 103 7.64 17.88 -25.82
C THR A 103 6.62 18.88 -25.26
N LEU A 104 5.39 18.83 -25.78
CA LEU A 104 4.27 19.64 -25.30
C LEU A 104 3.88 19.33 -23.84
N LEU A 105 4.26 18.14 -23.34
CA LEU A 105 4.03 17.72 -21.96
C LEU A 105 5.15 18.19 -21.01
N GLY A 106 6.17 18.88 -21.54
CA GLY A 106 7.17 19.56 -20.73
C GLY A 106 8.49 18.80 -20.54
N ASP A 107 8.73 17.70 -21.25
CA ASP A 107 10.04 17.02 -21.23
C ASP A 107 11.12 18.02 -21.64
N LYS A 108 12.28 17.95 -20.98
CA LYS A 108 13.40 18.87 -21.21
C LYS A 108 14.55 18.16 -21.90
N TYR A 109 15.42 18.96 -22.51
CA TYR A 109 16.71 18.50 -23.02
C TYR A 109 17.74 19.62 -22.89
N LEU A 110 19.01 19.26 -22.88
CA LEU A 110 20.12 20.20 -22.85
C LEU A 110 20.52 20.55 -24.28
N ALA A 111 20.31 21.79 -24.69
CA ALA A 111 20.75 22.33 -25.98
C ALA A 111 22.13 22.95 -25.83
N VAL A 112 23.09 22.54 -26.65
CA VAL A 112 24.45 23.09 -26.68
C VAL A 112 24.67 23.79 -28.01
N ASP A 113 25.11 25.05 -27.96
CA ASP A 113 25.58 25.81 -29.11
C ASP A 113 27.11 25.87 -29.10
N PRO A 114 27.81 25.11 -29.98
CA PRO A 114 29.26 24.95 -29.94
C PRO A 114 29.96 26.18 -30.54
N LEU A 115 30.11 27.22 -29.72
CA LEU A 115 30.78 28.47 -30.09
C LEU A 115 32.24 28.50 -29.62
N GLY A 116 33.06 29.32 -30.29
CA GLY A 116 34.46 29.55 -29.94
C GLY A 116 35.44 29.03 -30.99
N THR A 117 36.73 29.16 -30.71
CA THR A 117 37.82 28.79 -31.63
C THR A 117 38.71 27.67 -31.11
N GLY A 118 38.60 27.31 -29.83
CA GLY A 118 39.33 26.22 -29.20
C GLY A 118 38.38 25.23 -28.51
N PRO A 119 38.86 24.03 -28.14
CA PRO A 119 38.05 23.05 -27.42
C PRO A 119 37.70 23.56 -26.01
N GLN A 120 36.49 23.23 -25.55
CA GLN A 120 36.12 23.41 -24.15
C GLN A 120 36.96 22.47 -23.27
N ASP A 121 37.52 23.03 -22.20
CA ASP A 121 38.20 22.25 -21.17
C ASP A 121 37.14 21.47 -20.34
N PRO A 122 37.21 20.13 -20.29
CA PRO A 122 36.29 19.29 -19.50
C PRO A 122 36.31 19.57 -18.01
N ASP A 123 37.46 20.01 -17.47
CA ASP A 123 37.63 20.30 -16.04
C ASP A 123 37.11 21.70 -15.67
N ARG A 124 36.85 22.55 -16.68
CA ARG A 124 36.33 23.90 -16.48
C ARG A 124 34.83 23.97 -16.72
N ARG A 125 34.10 24.47 -15.71
CA ARG A 125 32.65 24.66 -15.79
C ARG A 125 32.28 25.75 -16.81
N ILE A 126 31.19 25.51 -17.54
CA ILE A 126 30.51 26.53 -18.32
C ILE A 126 29.73 27.41 -17.33
N ALA A 127 30.18 28.64 -17.16
CA ALA A 127 29.62 29.59 -16.20
C ALA A 127 28.18 29.98 -16.53
N ALA A 128 27.42 30.34 -15.50
CA ALA A 128 26.00 30.73 -15.61
C ALA A 128 25.72 31.88 -16.60
N SER A 129 26.71 32.75 -16.86
CA SER A 129 26.60 33.82 -17.87
C SER A 129 26.51 33.30 -19.31
N ARG A 130 26.81 32.02 -19.54
CA ARG A 130 26.71 31.33 -20.84
C ARG A 130 25.68 30.21 -20.81
N THR A 131 24.81 30.21 -19.81
CA THR A 131 23.73 29.24 -19.69
C THR A 131 22.38 29.91 -19.65
N THR A 132 21.36 29.25 -20.18
CA THR A 132 19.98 29.74 -20.17
C THR A 132 19.04 28.65 -19.66
N SER A 133 18.36 28.92 -18.55
CA SER A 133 17.21 28.12 -18.12
C SER A 133 15.99 28.48 -18.99
N PRO A 134 15.03 27.56 -19.18
CA PRO A 134 13.83 27.85 -19.98
C PRO A 134 13.10 29.00 -19.31
N TYR A 135 12.65 29.98 -20.10
CA TYR A 135 11.93 31.18 -19.67
C TYR A 135 11.13 30.96 -18.38
N ASP A 136 11.53 31.63 -17.30
CA ASP A 136 10.65 31.82 -16.17
C ASP A 136 9.55 32.79 -16.63
N VAL A 137 8.46 32.20 -17.11
CA VAL A 137 7.26 32.92 -17.54
C VAL A 137 6.82 33.89 -16.44
N THR A 138 7.08 33.57 -15.17
CA THR A 138 6.84 34.45 -14.01
C THR A 138 7.72 35.69 -14.04
N GLN A 139 9.03 35.56 -14.30
CA GLN A 139 9.92 36.72 -14.46
C GLN A 139 9.55 37.58 -15.67
N ALA A 140 9.16 36.97 -16.78
CA ALA A 140 8.71 37.72 -17.96
C ALA A 140 7.43 38.54 -17.66
N PHE A 141 6.44 37.93 -16.98
CA PHE A 141 5.22 38.64 -16.59
C PHE A 141 5.47 39.70 -15.52
N ASN A 142 6.38 39.45 -14.58
CA ASN A 142 6.77 40.43 -13.55
C ASN A 142 7.50 41.63 -14.17
N GLY A 143 8.48 41.39 -15.05
CA GLY A 143 9.24 42.45 -15.73
C GLY A 143 8.37 43.28 -16.68
N LEU A 144 7.39 42.67 -17.36
CA LEU A 144 6.40 43.40 -18.16
C LEU A 144 5.48 44.25 -17.27
N GLY A 145 5.07 43.73 -16.11
CA GLY A 145 4.25 44.46 -15.14
C GLY A 145 4.96 45.67 -14.53
N GLU A 146 6.26 45.56 -14.22
CA GLU A 146 7.09 46.68 -13.75
C GLU A 146 7.28 47.71 -14.86
N THR A 147 7.70 47.28 -16.05
CA THR A 147 7.98 48.20 -17.18
C THR A 147 6.73 48.98 -17.59
N ILE A 148 5.55 48.34 -17.62
CA ILE A 148 4.29 49.03 -17.96
C ILE A 148 3.78 49.88 -16.79
N GLY A 149 4.01 49.44 -15.54
CA GLY A 149 3.60 50.18 -14.35
C GLY A 149 4.36 51.48 -14.14
N GLU A 150 5.59 51.59 -14.65
CA GLU A 150 6.42 52.80 -14.57
C GLU A 150 6.12 53.84 -15.66
N ILE A 151 5.33 53.50 -16.69
CA ILE A 151 4.96 54.45 -17.75
C ILE A 151 3.85 55.37 -17.24
N ASP A 152 4.20 56.62 -16.93
CA ASP A 152 3.21 57.68 -16.66
C ASP A 152 2.54 58.10 -17.98
N THR A 153 1.38 57.50 -18.23
CA THR A 153 0.57 57.75 -19.44
C THR A 153 0.10 59.21 -19.55
N LYS A 154 0.00 59.95 -18.43
CA LYS A 154 -0.35 61.38 -18.43
C LYS A 154 0.86 62.23 -18.83
N GLN A 155 2.05 61.90 -18.31
CA GLN A 155 3.28 62.57 -18.71
C GLN A 155 3.57 62.33 -20.20
N LEU A 156 3.40 61.10 -20.67
CA LEU A 156 3.57 60.74 -22.08
C LEU A 156 2.60 61.50 -23.00
N ALA A 157 1.32 61.58 -22.61
CA ALA A 157 0.32 62.37 -23.35
C ALA A 157 0.68 63.86 -23.39
N LYS A 158 1.16 64.42 -22.28
CA LYS A 158 1.57 65.83 -22.22
C LYS A 158 2.81 66.11 -23.07
N SER A 159 3.76 65.18 -23.13
CA SER A 159 4.92 65.27 -24.04
C SER A 159 4.50 65.25 -25.51
N PHE A 160 3.59 64.36 -25.90
CA PHE A 160 3.08 64.33 -27.29
C PHE A 160 2.27 65.57 -27.66
N GLU A 161 1.49 66.11 -26.72
CA GLU A 161 0.74 67.35 -26.91
C GLU A 161 1.67 68.56 -27.05
N THR A 162 2.79 68.58 -26.31
CA THR A 162 3.84 69.60 -26.43
C THR A 162 4.56 69.53 -27.78
N ILE A 163 4.87 68.32 -28.25
CA ILE A 163 5.46 68.10 -29.58
C ILE A 163 4.48 68.56 -30.66
N SER A 164 3.21 68.14 -30.60
CA SER A 164 2.18 68.55 -31.55
C SER A 164 1.97 70.07 -31.58
N ALA A 165 1.95 70.72 -30.41
CA ALA A 165 1.87 72.17 -30.32
C ALA A 165 3.09 72.87 -30.94
N THR A 166 4.29 72.31 -30.78
CA THR A 166 5.55 72.85 -31.35
C THR A 166 5.55 72.80 -32.88
N PHE A 167 4.96 71.74 -33.45
CA PHE A 167 4.91 71.54 -34.90
C PHE A 167 3.63 72.08 -35.56
N LYS A 168 2.75 72.81 -34.85
CA LYS A 168 1.44 73.24 -35.38
C LYS A 168 1.50 74.10 -36.65
N ASP A 169 2.62 74.81 -36.83
CA ASP A 169 2.88 75.74 -37.94
C ASP A 169 3.80 75.13 -39.03
N SER A 170 4.01 73.81 -38.98
CA SER A 170 4.80 73.06 -39.97
C SER A 170 3.97 72.70 -41.23
N PRO A 171 4.61 72.22 -42.31
CA PRO A 171 3.91 71.81 -43.54
C PRO A 171 2.78 70.77 -43.28
N PRO A 172 1.75 70.71 -44.14
CA PRO A 172 0.50 69.99 -43.89
C PRO A 172 0.66 68.51 -43.50
N ASP A 173 1.67 67.84 -44.08
CA ASP A 173 1.95 66.43 -43.84
C ASP A 173 2.52 66.16 -42.44
N VAL A 174 3.36 67.08 -41.93
CA VAL A 174 3.96 67.01 -40.59
C VAL A 174 2.91 67.31 -39.51
N LYS A 175 2.03 68.27 -39.79
CA LYS A 175 0.92 68.63 -38.92
C LYS A 175 -0.07 67.47 -38.75
N SER A 176 -0.44 66.81 -39.84
CA SER A 176 -1.38 65.68 -39.81
C SER A 176 -0.82 64.49 -39.01
N ALA A 177 0.48 64.21 -39.12
CA ALA A 177 1.14 63.17 -38.32
C ALA A 177 1.17 63.52 -36.83
N ALA A 178 1.45 64.78 -36.49
CA ALA A 178 1.50 65.27 -35.12
C ALA A 178 0.10 65.28 -34.44
N ASP A 179 -0.93 65.66 -35.20
CA ASP A 179 -2.33 65.63 -34.75
C ASP A 179 -2.81 64.18 -34.54
N GLY A 180 -2.46 63.27 -35.46
CA GLY A 180 -2.76 61.84 -35.31
C GLY A 180 -2.12 61.21 -34.07
N LEU A 181 -0.86 61.56 -33.78
CA LEU A 181 -0.14 61.07 -32.60
C LEU A 181 -0.75 61.61 -31.29
N SER A 182 -1.14 62.89 -31.26
CA SER A 182 -1.88 63.46 -30.12
C SER A 182 -3.25 62.84 -29.92
N ALA A 183 -4.00 62.58 -31.00
CA ALA A 183 -5.30 61.92 -30.93
C ALA A 183 -5.20 60.47 -30.42
N LEU A 184 -4.18 59.73 -30.87
CA LEU A 184 -3.90 58.39 -30.36
C LEU A 184 -3.54 58.42 -28.87
N SER A 185 -2.66 59.35 -28.47
CA SER A 185 -2.24 59.47 -27.07
C SER A 185 -3.40 59.83 -26.14
N ARG A 186 -4.30 60.74 -26.56
CA ARG A 186 -5.55 61.03 -25.83
C ARG A 186 -6.45 59.81 -25.72
N THR A 187 -6.56 59.02 -26.78
CA THR A 187 -7.37 57.77 -26.77
C THR A 187 -6.81 56.75 -25.78
N VAL A 188 -5.50 56.57 -25.75
CA VAL A 188 -4.83 55.67 -24.79
C VAL A 188 -5.02 56.16 -23.36
N SER A 189 -4.80 57.45 -23.09
CA SER A 189 -5.00 58.04 -21.76
C SER A 189 -6.47 57.95 -21.29
N GLN A 190 -7.45 58.08 -22.19
CA GLN A 190 -8.86 57.91 -21.85
C GLN A 190 -9.24 56.45 -21.54
N ARG A 191 -8.51 55.46 -22.09
CA ARG A 191 -8.76 54.03 -21.85
C ARG A 191 -7.87 53.41 -20.78
N ASP A 192 -6.99 54.20 -20.18
CA ASP A 192 -6.05 53.80 -19.13
C ASP A 192 -6.75 53.05 -17.98
N ALA A 193 -7.89 53.55 -17.49
CA ALA A 193 -8.66 52.90 -16.43
C ALA A 193 -9.24 51.52 -16.84
N GLN A 194 -9.62 51.36 -18.10
CA GLN A 194 -10.16 50.09 -18.63
C GLN A 194 -9.04 49.06 -18.79
N LEU A 195 -7.87 49.48 -19.29
CA LEU A 195 -6.67 48.64 -19.40
C LEU A 195 -6.17 48.20 -18.03
N ALA A 196 -6.12 49.13 -17.07
CA ALA A 196 -5.75 48.84 -15.67
C ALA A 196 -6.69 47.80 -15.04
N THR A 197 -8.00 47.90 -15.32
CA THR A 197 -9.00 46.92 -14.84
C THR A 197 -8.78 45.53 -15.43
N LEU A 198 -8.46 45.44 -16.72
CA LEU A 198 -8.20 44.19 -17.44
C LEU A 198 -6.93 43.50 -16.94
N LEU A 199 -5.87 44.27 -16.72
CA LEU A 199 -4.61 43.80 -16.13
C LEU A 199 -4.82 43.30 -14.68
N LYS A 200 -5.61 44.03 -13.89
CA LYS A 200 -5.96 43.62 -12.52
C LYS A 200 -6.77 42.33 -12.51
N GLY A 201 -7.71 42.16 -13.44
CA GLY A 201 -8.47 40.93 -13.64
C GLY A 201 -7.59 39.72 -14.00
N SER A 202 -6.61 39.90 -14.90
CA SER A 202 -5.64 38.85 -15.22
C SER A 202 -4.78 38.47 -14.01
N LYS A 203 -4.31 39.44 -13.23
CA LYS A 203 -3.55 39.16 -11.99
C LYS A 203 -4.40 38.39 -10.98
N GLN A 204 -5.68 38.71 -10.85
CA GLN A 204 -6.63 38.00 -9.98
C GLN A 204 -6.85 36.56 -10.43
N LEU A 205 -7.01 36.34 -11.74
CA LEU A 205 -7.16 35.01 -12.33
C LEU A 205 -5.92 34.15 -12.10
N THR A 206 -4.72 34.68 -12.38
CA THR A 206 -3.45 33.97 -12.13
C THR A 206 -3.27 33.64 -10.65
N LYS A 207 -3.66 34.54 -9.74
CA LYS A 207 -3.62 34.28 -8.29
C LYS A 207 -4.58 33.16 -7.88
N THR A 208 -5.76 33.13 -8.48
CA THR A 208 -6.77 32.08 -8.26
C THR A 208 -6.27 30.73 -8.78
N LEU A 209 -5.62 30.70 -9.95
CA LEU A 209 -5.02 29.50 -10.52
C LEU A 209 -3.84 28.98 -9.68
N ALA A 210 -3.00 29.89 -9.16
CA ALA A 210 -1.92 29.55 -8.24
C ALA A 210 -2.43 28.97 -6.91
N HIS A 211 -3.51 29.52 -6.35
CA HIS A 211 -4.16 28.94 -5.17
C HIS A 211 -4.78 27.56 -5.45
N LYS A 212 -5.37 27.35 -6.63
CA LYS A 212 -5.90 26.03 -7.03
C LYS A 212 -4.80 24.97 -7.13
N LYS A 213 -3.58 25.33 -7.54
CA LYS A 213 -2.41 24.43 -7.54
C LYS A 213 -2.07 23.97 -6.11
N SER A 214 -2.03 24.89 -5.15
CA SER A 214 -1.80 24.54 -3.74
C SER A 214 -2.90 23.62 -3.20
N SER A 215 -4.18 23.86 -3.52
CA SER A 215 -5.25 22.93 -3.13
C SER A 215 -5.11 21.54 -3.78
N PHE A 216 -4.58 21.45 -5.00
CA PHE A 216 -4.32 20.17 -5.66
C PHE A 216 -3.15 19.42 -5.01
N GLU A 217 -2.10 20.13 -4.59
CA GLU A 217 -1.00 19.57 -3.80
C GLU A 217 -1.51 19.04 -2.44
N THR A 218 -2.36 19.80 -1.74
CA THR A 218 -3.02 19.34 -0.51
C THR A 218 -3.89 18.10 -0.74
N LEU A 219 -4.64 18.03 -1.84
CA LEU A 219 -5.42 16.82 -2.19
C LEU A 219 -4.53 15.60 -2.47
N LEU A 220 -3.35 15.79 -3.05
CA LEU A 220 -2.37 14.70 -3.22
C LEU A 220 -1.80 14.24 -1.88
N GLU A 221 -1.52 15.18 -0.98
CA GLU A 221 -1.02 14.93 0.37
C GLU A 221 -2.07 14.18 1.21
N ASP A 222 -3.33 14.63 1.15
CA ASP A 222 -4.49 13.99 1.77
C ASP A 222 -4.77 12.60 1.15
N GLY A 223 -4.49 12.43 -0.13
CA GLY A 223 -4.56 11.14 -0.81
C GLY A 223 -3.63 10.10 -0.19
N ASN A 224 -2.45 10.51 0.29
CA ASN A 224 -1.53 9.62 0.98
C ASN A 224 -2.04 9.22 2.38
N LEU A 225 -2.72 10.12 3.08
CA LEU A 225 -3.42 9.80 4.34
C LEU A 225 -4.55 8.79 4.11
N LEU A 226 -5.34 8.96 3.04
CA LEU A 226 -6.41 8.02 2.68
C LEU A 226 -5.84 6.63 2.35
N LEU A 227 -4.75 6.56 1.59
CA LEU A 227 -4.07 5.29 1.26
C LEU A 227 -3.51 4.63 2.53
N GLY A 228 -2.98 5.41 3.47
CA GLY A 228 -2.54 4.93 4.79
C GLY A 228 -3.69 4.33 5.61
N GLU A 229 -4.85 5.02 5.66
CA GLU A 229 -6.04 4.54 6.36
C GLU A 229 -6.62 3.26 5.72
N ILE A 230 -6.61 3.17 4.39
CA ILE A 230 -7.04 1.97 3.65
C ILE A 230 -6.13 0.78 3.98
N GLN A 231 -4.81 1.00 4.03
CA GLN A 231 -3.85 -0.05 4.39
C GLN A 231 -4.03 -0.50 5.84
N ALA A 232 -4.20 0.43 6.78
CA ALA A 232 -4.46 0.10 8.19
C ALA A 232 -5.77 -0.70 8.36
N ARG A 233 -6.82 -0.35 7.62
CA ARG A 233 -8.08 -1.12 7.58
C ARG A 233 -7.89 -2.50 6.97
N ARG A 234 -7.12 -2.63 5.89
CA ARG A 234 -6.81 -3.93 5.28
C ARG A 234 -6.11 -4.85 6.26
N ASP A 235 -5.12 -4.35 7.00
CA ASP A 235 -4.38 -5.12 8.00
C ASP A 235 -5.28 -5.55 9.17
N SER A 236 -6.16 -4.63 9.63
CA SER A 236 -7.16 -4.93 10.66
C SER A 236 -8.16 -6.00 10.22
N ILE A 237 -8.64 -5.94 8.97
CA ILE A 237 -9.52 -6.97 8.40
C ILE A 237 -8.78 -8.29 8.27
N HIS A 238 -7.51 -8.29 7.86
CA HIS A 238 -6.70 -9.49 7.79
C HIS A 238 -6.53 -10.15 9.17
N LEU A 239 -6.24 -9.37 10.22
CA LEU A 239 -6.17 -9.84 11.60
C LEU A 239 -7.50 -10.41 12.10
N LEU A 240 -8.63 -9.77 11.76
CA LEU A 240 -9.95 -10.30 12.10
C LEU A 240 -10.26 -11.62 11.39
N LEU A 241 -9.95 -11.73 10.10
CA LEU A 241 -10.19 -12.93 9.31
C LEU A 241 -9.31 -14.09 9.78
N THR A 242 -8.03 -13.86 10.02
CA THR A 242 -7.11 -14.86 10.57
C THR A 242 -7.50 -15.28 11.98
N GLY A 243 -7.82 -14.32 12.86
CA GLY A 243 -8.33 -14.62 14.20
C GLY A 243 -9.64 -15.42 14.19
N THR A 244 -10.54 -15.16 13.24
CA THR A 244 -11.79 -15.92 13.07
C THR A 244 -11.50 -17.35 12.57
N GLN A 245 -10.54 -17.51 11.67
CA GLN A 245 -10.10 -18.82 11.19
C GLN A 245 -9.48 -19.64 12.33
N ASP A 246 -8.60 -19.03 13.12
CA ASP A 246 -7.97 -19.67 14.29
C ASP A 246 -9.01 -20.07 15.34
N LEU A 247 -9.98 -19.19 15.63
CA LEU A 247 -11.11 -19.50 16.50
C LEU A 247 -11.93 -20.68 15.95
N GLY A 248 -12.18 -20.71 14.64
CA GLY A 248 -12.86 -21.83 13.98
C GLY A 248 -12.12 -23.15 14.14
N ILE A 249 -10.79 -23.14 13.99
CA ILE A 249 -9.93 -24.31 14.21
C ILE A 249 -10.01 -24.76 15.68
N GLN A 250 -9.90 -23.83 16.63
CA GLN A 250 -9.97 -24.12 18.06
C GLN A 250 -11.34 -24.67 18.47
N LEU A 251 -12.44 -24.09 18.00
CA LEU A 251 -13.81 -24.57 18.27
C LEU A 251 -14.04 -25.96 17.65
N THR A 252 -13.55 -26.19 16.44
CA THR A 252 -13.63 -27.52 15.79
C THR A 252 -12.81 -28.54 16.57
N GLY A 253 -11.62 -28.18 17.04
CA GLY A 253 -10.79 -28.99 17.92
C GLY A 253 -11.50 -29.32 19.24
N LEU A 254 -12.10 -28.32 19.89
CA LEU A 254 -12.87 -28.50 21.12
C LEU A 254 -14.06 -29.44 20.92
N VAL A 255 -14.82 -29.29 19.83
CA VAL A 255 -15.93 -30.19 19.49
C VAL A 255 -15.43 -31.60 19.20
N ALA A 256 -14.31 -31.75 18.48
CA ALA A 256 -13.71 -33.05 18.19
C ALA A 256 -13.22 -33.76 19.47
N ASP A 257 -12.57 -33.03 20.37
CA ASP A 257 -12.09 -33.55 21.65
C ASP A 257 -13.26 -33.91 22.58
N ASN A 258 -14.29 -33.07 22.62
CA ASN A 258 -15.51 -33.36 23.36
C ASN A 258 -16.23 -34.59 22.76
N ASN A 259 -16.29 -34.74 21.45
CA ASN A 259 -16.83 -35.96 20.81
C ASN A 259 -16.00 -37.21 21.15
N LYS A 260 -14.67 -37.13 21.18
CA LYS A 260 -13.80 -38.24 21.62
C LYS A 260 -14.07 -38.67 23.06
N GLN A 261 -14.43 -37.73 23.94
CA GLN A 261 -14.73 -38.02 25.36
C GLN A 261 -16.19 -38.44 25.58
N LEU A 262 -17.14 -37.80 24.89
CA LEU A 262 -18.57 -38.04 25.07
C LEU A 262 -19.05 -39.31 24.37
N LYS A 263 -18.52 -39.64 23.18
CA LYS A 263 -18.90 -40.85 22.46
C LYS A 263 -18.74 -42.14 23.29
N PRO A 264 -17.58 -42.44 23.91
CA PRO A 264 -17.44 -43.65 24.74
C PRO A 264 -18.33 -43.61 26.00
N THR A 265 -18.63 -42.43 26.51
CA THR A 265 -19.55 -42.25 27.64
C THR A 265 -20.99 -42.59 27.24
N LEU A 266 -21.46 -42.06 26.09
CA LEU A 266 -22.77 -42.34 25.50
C LEU A 266 -22.90 -43.82 25.10
N GLU A 267 -21.86 -44.42 24.54
CA GLU A 267 -21.82 -45.85 24.23
C GLU A 267 -21.88 -46.71 25.50
N SER A 268 -21.20 -46.28 26.58
CA SER A 268 -21.29 -46.95 27.88
C SER A 268 -22.69 -46.84 28.49
N LEU A 269 -23.31 -45.66 28.42
CA LEU A 269 -24.69 -45.45 28.85
C LEU A 269 -25.68 -46.30 28.04
N GLY A 270 -25.47 -46.38 26.73
CA GLY A 270 -26.23 -47.23 25.82
C GLY A 270 -26.09 -48.72 26.16
N ARG A 271 -24.88 -49.18 26.50
CA ARG A 271 -24.65 -50.57 26.97
C ARG A 271 -25.41 -50.86 28.27
N VAL A 272 -25.34 -49.98 29.26
CA VAL A 272 -26.08 -50.14 30.53
C VAL A 272 -27.59 -50.17 30.25
N THR A 273 -28.08 -49.24 29.45
CA THR A 273 -29.50 -49.15 29.08
C THR A 273 -29.97 -50.39 28.33
N ALA A 274 -29.16 -50.91 27.40
CA ALA A 274 -29.46 -52.14 26.67
C ALA A 274 -29.50 -53.37 27.60
N VAL A 275 -28.60 -53.47 28.58
CA VAL A 275 -28.64 -54.52 29.60
C VAL A 275 -29.91 -54.41 30.46
N LEU A 276 -30.27 -53.19 30.88
CA LEU A 276 -31.50 -52.95 31.67
C LEU A 276 -32.76 -53.31 30.87
N VAL A 277 -32.86 -52.89 29.61
CA VAL A 277 -33.98 -53.22 28.72
C VAL A 277 -34.05 -54.73 28.44
N LYS A 278 -32.92 -55.36 28.13
CA LYS A 278 -32.84 -56.82 27.89
C LYS A 278 -33.31 -57.61 29.11
N ASN A 279 -33.00 -57.14 30.31
CA ASN A 279 -33.38 -57.77 31.58
C ASN A 279 -34.66 -57.18 32.19
N ARG A 280 -35.42 -56.36 31.47
CA ARG A 280 -36.62 -55.69 32.00
C ARG A 280 -37.62 -56.68 32.61
N LYS A 281 -37.90 -57.80 31.94
CA LYS A 281 -38.78 -58.85 32.48
C LYS A 281 -38.25 -59.46 33.78
N SER A 282 -36.93 -59.63 33.88
CA SER A 282 -36.28 -60.12 35.10
C SER A 282 -36.33 -59.08 36.22
N LEU A 283 -36.15 -57.79 35.89
CA LEU A 283 -36.30 -56.68 36.83
C LEU A 283 -37.74 -56.54 37.32
N ASP A 284 -38.74 -56.62 36.43
CA ASP A 284 -40.16 -56.62 36.78
C ASP A 284 -40.50 -57.83 37.67
N LYS A 285 -39.93 -59.00 37.36
CA LYS A 285 -40.06 -60.20 38.19
C LYS A 285 -39.40 -60.04 39.57
N VAL A 286 -38.21 -59.46 39.64
CA VAL A 286 -37.55 -59.17 40.92
C VAL A 286 -38.38 -58.17 41.71
N LEU A 287 -38.80 -57.05 41.12
CA LEU A 287 -39.59 -56.01 41.79
C LEU A 287 -40.96 -56.52 42.27
N SER A 288 -41.65 -57.34 41.46
CA SER A 288 -42.90 -57.99 41.88
C SER A 288 -42.70 -59.02 43.00
N LEU A 289 -41.56 -59.70 43.01
CA LEU A 289 -41.20 -60.63 44.08
C LEU A 289 -40.59 -59.93 45.30
N THR A 290 -40.11 -58.70 45.19
CA THR A 290 -39.48 -57.95 46.29
C THR A 290 -40.47 -57.77 47.45
N GLY A 291 -41.74 -57.47 47.15
CA GLY A 291 -42.77 -57.34 48.20
C GLY A 291 -42.99 -58.64 48.96
N SER A 292 -43.14 -59.76 48.25
CA SER A 292 -43.35 -61.08 48.86
C SER A 292 -42.08 -61.62 49.54
N TYR A 293 -40.89 -61.35 49.00
CA TYR A 293 -39.61 -61.69 49.60
C TYR A 293 -39.34 -60.88 50.88
N ASN A 294 -39.48 -59.54 50.83
CA ASN A 294 -39.34 -58.69 52.01
C ASN A 294 -40.35 -59.05 53.09
N ARG A 295 -41.59 -59.42 52.70
CA ARG A 295 -42.58 -59.94 53.64
C ARG A 295 -42.21 -61.32 54.18
N LEU A 296 -41.66 -62.21 53.36
CA LEU A 296 -41.20 -63.52 53.82
C LEU A 296 -40.06 -63.35 54.83
N VAL A 297 -39.00 -62.63 54.47
CA VAL A 297 -37.87 -62.32 55.36
C VAL A 297 -38.35 -61.58 56.61
N GLY A 298 -39.22 -60.58 56.44
CA GLY A 298 -39.82 -59.82 57.53
C GLY A 298 -40.69 -60.67 58.45
N ASN A 299 -41.41 -61.67 57.94
CA ASN A 299 -42.20 -62.60 58.75
C ASN A 299 -41.30 -63.63 59.46
N THR A 300 -40.23 -64.09 58.81
CA THR A 300 -39.28 -65.03 59.42
C THR A 300 -38.46 -64.36 60.54
N LEU A 301 -38.22 -63.06 60.44
CA LEU A 301 -37.49 -62.26 61.44
C LEU A 301 -38.40 -61.40 62.32
N GLY A 302 -39.70 -61.38 62.07
CA GLY A 302 -40.68 -60.50 62.71
C GLY A 302 -41.18 -61.00 64.07
N ASN A 303 -40.88 -62.26 64.39
CA ASN A 303 -41.32 -62.91 65.63
C ASN A 303 -40.32 -62.73 66.79
N GLY A 304 -39.28 -61.89 66.65
CA GLY A 304 -38.32 -61.58 67.71
C GLY A 304 -36.90 -62.07 67.40
N ARG A 305 -36.18 -62.57 68.42
CA ARG A 305 -34.78 -63.06 68.29
C ARG A 305 -34.67 -64.50 67.77
N TRP A 306 -35.77 -65.12 67.40
CA TRP A 306 -35.84 -66.49 66.90
C TRP A 306 -36.61 -66.53 65.58
N LEU A 307 -36.49 -67.65 64.87
CA LEU A 307 -37.12 -67.87 63.58
C LEU A 307 -37.99 -69.12 63.67
N ASP A 308 -39.27 -68.95 63.35
CA ASP A 308 -40.25 -70.04 63.42
C ASP A 308 -40.10 -70.93 62.18
N ASN A 309 -39.85 -72.22 62.41
CA ASN A 309 -39.75 -73.22 61.35
C ASN A 309 -40.77 -74.34 61.62
N TYR A 310 -41.55 -74.69 60.60
CA TYR A 310 -42.48 -75.80 60.64
C TYR A 310 -42.01 -76.89 59.69
N VAL A 311 -41.43 -77.95 60.25
CA VAL A 311 -41.02 -79.14 59.50
C VAL A 311 -42.09 -80.20 59.68
N CYS A 312 -42.69 -80.64 58.57
CA CYS A 312 -43.71 -81.68 58.56
C CYS A 312 -43.23 -82.88 57.73
N GLY A 313 -43.68 -84.08 58.10
CA GLY A 313 -43.24 -85.33 57.48
C GLY A 313 -41.91 -85.89 58.02
N VAL A 314 -41.45 -85.42 59.19
CA VAL A 314 -40.23 -85.93 59.84
C VAL A 314 -40.41 -87.38 60.34
N VAL A 315 -41.63 -87.73 60.73
CA VAL A 315 -42.00 -89.09 61.14
C VAL A 315 -42.83 -89.71 60.00
N PRO A 316 -42.42 -90.87 59.45
CA PRO A 316 -43.22 -91.58 58.46
C PRO A 316 -44.59 -91.94 59.04
N ARG A 317 -45.62 -91.86 58.20
CA ARG A 317 -47.02 -92.05 58.64
C ARG A 317 -47.30 -93.41 59.28
N ASP A 318 -46.53 -94.42 58.92
CA ASP A 318 -46.65 -95.79 59.45
C ASP A 318 -46.38 -95.86 60.96
N TYR A 319 -45.69 -94.86 61.53
CA TYR A 319 -45.39 -94.77 62.95
C TYR A 319 -46.39 -93.90 63.73
N LEU A 320 -47.43 -93.36 63.07
CA LEU A 320 -48.42 -92.48 63.71
C LEU A 320 -49.76 -93.20 63.92
N PRO A 321 -50.46 -92.92 65.03
CA PRO A 321 -51.82 -93.42 65.24
C PRO A 321 -52.76 -93.05 64.09
N ALA A 322 -53.68 -93.95 63.75
CA ALA A 322 -54.72 -93.67 62.76
C ALA A 322 -55.52 -92.42 63.17
N GLY A 323 -55.63 -91.45 62.26
CA GLY A 323 -56.31 -90.18 62.51
C GLY A 323 -55.42 -89.01 62.93
N THR A 324 -54.09 -89.17 62.98
CA THR A 324 -53.17 -88.06 63.30
C THR A 324 -53.22 -86.97 62.21
N PRO A 325 -53.61 -85.72 62.54
CA PRO A 325 -53.58 -84.61 61.58
C PRO A 325 -52.13 -84.13 61.31
N PRO A 326 -51.86 -83.45 60.16
CA PRO A 326 -52.78 -83.13 59.07
C PRO A 326 -53.02 -84.32 58.13
N ALA A 327 -54.27 -84.49 57.70
CA ALA A 327 -54.66 -85.54 56.77
C ALA A 327 -54.02 -85.36 55.37
N THR A 328 -53.84 -84.12 54.92
CA THR A 328 -53.18 -83.78 53.65
C THR A 328 -52.33 -82.51 53.78
N GLY A 329 -51.12 -82.55 53.21
CA GLY A 329 -50.20 -81.41 53.11
C GLY A 329 -49.46 -81.06 54.41
N CYS A 330 -48.47 -80.18 54.27
CA CYS A 330 -47.76 -79.54 55.38
C CYS A 330 -48.28 -78.12 55.52
N MET A 331 -49.44 -77.96 56.13
CA MET A 331 -49.99 -76.66 56.46
C MET A 331 -49.73 -76.39 57.94
N PRO A 332 -49.00 -75.33 58.32
CA PRO A 332 -48.90 -74.95 59.72
C PRO A 332 -50.31 -74.62 60.22
N PRO A 333 -50.65 -74.96 61.48
CA PRO A 333 -51.95 -74.61 62.04
C PRO A 333 -52.16 -73.10 61.91
N LYS A 334 -53.35 -72.67 61.46
CA LYS A 334 -53.73 -71.25 61.51
C LYS A 334 -53.66 -70.85 62.98
N GLN A 335 -52.75 -69.94 63.31
CA GLN A 335 -52.74 -69.24 64.59
C GLN A 335 -54.10 -68.53 64.71
N GLN A 336 -55.04 -69.12 65.45
CA GLN A 336 -56.19 -68.38 65.94
C GLN A 336 -55.62 -67.39 66.94
N GLY A 337 -55.66 -66.10 66.59
CA GLY A 337 -55.02 -65.04 67.35
C GLY A 337 -55.31 -65.16 68.84
N GLY A 338 -54.25 -65.34 69.63
CA GLY A 338 -54.29 -65.07 71.05
C GLY A 338 -54.58 -63.59 71.27
N ARG A 339 -55.46 -63.31 72.23
CA ARG A 339 -55.59 -61.97 72.82
C ARG A 339 -54.25 -61.48 73.35
#